data_AF-A0A2U1UAX0-F1
#
_entry.id   AF-A0A2U1UAX0-F1
#
_cell.length_a   1.000
_cell.length_b   1.000
_cell.length_c   1.000
_cell.angle_alpha   90.00
_cell.angle_beta   90.00
_cell.angle_gamma   90.00
#
_symmetry.space_group_name_H-M   'P 1'
#
loop_
_entity.id
_entity.type
_entity.pdbx_description
1 polymer ?
#
loop_
_entity_poly.entity_id
_entity_poly.type
_entity_poly.pdbx_seq_one_letter_code
_entity_poly.pdbx_strand_id
1 'polypeptide(L)' 'MAFLLDKSTVGRIGVPEDIARTVAFIASDAAGYINGVELFVDGGASQI' A
#
# COMPACT_ATOMS: atom_id res chain seq x y z
N MET A 1 13.07 11.89 -9.65
CA MET A 1 11.83 11.89 -8.84
C MET A 1 10.56 11.89 -9.69
N ALA A 2 10.49 12.63 -10.80
CA ALA A 2 9.32 12.63 -11.70
C ALA A 2 8.86 11.21 -12.13
N PHE A 3 9.81 10.33 -12.47
CA PHE A 3 9.52 8.92 -12.79
C PHE A 3 8.79 8.16 -11.67
N LEU A 4 9.20 8.35 -10.41
CA LEU A 4 8.56 7.67 -9.28
C LEU A 4 7.16 8.23 -8.96
N LEU A 5 6.94 9.52 -9.27
CA LEU A 5 5.63 10.15 -9.12
C LEU A 5 4.65 9.67 -10.19
N ASP A 6 5.10 9.53 -11.43
CA ASP A 6 4.30 9.05 -12.56
C ASP A 6 3.84 7.60 -12.37
N LYS A 7 4.67 6.78 -11.74
CA LYS A 7 4.32 5.40 -11.41
C LYS A 7 3.23 5.27 -10.35
N SER A 8 3.11 6.22 -9.42
CA SER A 8 2.02 6.18 -8.45
C SER A 8 0.78 6.87 -8.99
N THR A 9 -0.33 6.16 -9.10
CA THR A 9 -1.63 6.78 -9.45
C THR A 9 -2.17 7.71 -8.39
N VAL A 10 -1.62 7.63 -7.17
CA VAL A 10 -1.91 8.56 -6.07
C VAL A 10 -1.14 9.88 -6.24
N GLY A 11 -0.16 9.95 -7.16
CA GLY A 11 0.57 11.17 -7.51
C GLY A 11 1.58 11.64 -6.45
N ARG A 12 1.98 10.75 -5.53
CA ARG A 12 2.98 11.03 -4.49
C ARG A 12 3.82 9.81 -4.17
N ILE A 13 4.99 10.06 -3.56
CA ILE A 13 5.77 9.00 -2.94
C ILE A 13 5.07 8.55 -1.66
N GLY A 14 5.08 7.24 -1.42
CA GLY A 14 4.61 6.64 -0.17
C GLY A 14 5.41 7.15 1.03
N VAL A 15 4.74 7.26 2.17
CA VAL A 15 5.39 7.57 3.45
C VAL A 15 5.30 6.36 4.38
N PRO A 16 6.16 6.22 5.40
CA PRO A 16 6.14 5.08 6.31
C PRO A 16 4.75 4.80 6.92
N GLU A 17 3.96 5.85 7.16
CA GLU A 17 2.61 5.76 7.70
C GLU A 17 1.62 5.04 6.78
N ASP A 18 1.88 4.96 5.48
CA ASP A 18 1.04 4.19 4.55
C ASP A 18 1.19 2.68 4.82
N ILE A 19 2.42 2.23 5.09
CA ILE A 19 2.69 0.85 5.51
C ILE A 19 2.16 0.62 6.93
N ALA A 20 2.47 1.52 7.87
CA ALA A 20 2.09 1.33 9.27
C ALA A 20 0.57 1.21 9.45
N ARG A 21 -0.22 2.05 8.76
CA ARG A 21 -1.69 1.97 8.79
C ARG A 21 -2.20 0.67 8.17
N THR A 22 -1.59 0.21 7.08
CA THR A 22 -1.96 -1.07 6.45
C THR A 22 -1.67 -2.23 7.40
N VAL A 23 -0.50 -2.27 8.02
CA VAL A 23 -0.14 -3.29 9.00
C VAL A 23 -1.08 -3.26 10.21
N ALA A 24 -1.41 -2.07 10.72
CA ALA A 24 -2.35 -1.94 11.83
C ALA A 24 -3.74 -2.49 11.48
N PHE A 25 -4.22 -2.27 10.24
CA PHE A 25 -5.46 -2.87 9.76
C PHE A 25 -5.36 -4.40 9.67
N ILE A 26 -4.30 -4.92 9.04
CA ILE A 26 -4.09 -6.38 8.88
C ILE A 26 -3.94 -7.09 10.23
N ALA A 27 -3.35 -6.43 11.23
CA ALA A 27 -3.22 -6.96 12.58
C ALA A 27 -4.52 -6.88 13.41
N SER A 28 -5.55 -6.21 12.91
CA SER A 28 -6.83 -6.06 13.62
C SER A 28 -7.82 -7.18 13.29
N ASP A 29 -8.81 -7.38 14.15
CA ASP A 29 -9.90 -8.35 13.93
C ASP A 29 -10.69 -8.09 12.64
N ALA A 30 -10.70 -6.83 12.16
CA ALA A 30 -11.40 -6.45 10.93
C ALA A 30 -10.82 -7.13 9.68
N ALA A 31 -9.56 -7.56 9.72
CA ALA A 31 -8.90 -8.28 8.64
C ALA A 31 -9.05 -9.81 8.74
N GLY A 32 -9.93 -10.33 9.62
CA GLY A 32 -9.99 -11.75 9.98
C GLY A 32 -10.24 -12.75 8.84
N TYR A 33 -10.62 -12.30 7.64
CA TYR A 33 -10.77 -13.15 6.46
C TYR A 33 -9.70 -12.92 5.37
N ILE A 34 -8.72 -12.06 5.63
CA ILE A 34 -7.60 -11.77 4.73
C ILE A 34 -6.44 -12.69 5.11
N ASN A 35 -6.18 -13.71 4.30
CA ASN A 35 -5.07 -14.63 4.48
C ASN A 35 -4.51 -15.10 3.13
N GLY A 36 -3.23 -15.47 3.10
CA GLY A 36 -2.59 -16.05 1.92
C GLY A 36 -2.43 -15.11 0.73
N VAL A 37 -2.44 -13.79 0.96
CA VAL A 37 -2.32 -12.78 -0.10
C VAL A 37 -1.05 -11.95 0.03
N GLU A 38 -0.56 -11.48 -1.11
CA GLU A 38 0.38 -10.37 -1.19
C GLU A 38 -0.43 -9.06 -1.32
N LEU A 39 -0.16 -8.08 -0.45
CA LEU A 39 -0.85 -6.80 -0.45
C LEU A 39 0.13 -5.68 -0.81
N PHE A 40 -0.03 -5.13 -2.02
CA PHE A 40 0.76 -4.01 -2.50
C PHE A 40 0.33 -2.71 -1.84
N VAL A 41 1.27 -2.00 -1.22
CA VAL A 41 1.08 -0.68 -0.60
C VAL A 41 2.04 0.32 -1.25
N ASP A 42 1.87 0.51 -2.56
CA ASP A 42 2.83 1.20 -3.42
C ASP A 42 2.19 2.35 -4.22
N GLY A 43 0.98 2.77 -3.83
CA GLY A 43 0.23 3.78 -4.56
C GLY A 43 -0.13 3.38 -5.99
N GLY A 44 -0.24 2.06 -6.25
CA GLY A 44 -0.66 1.48 -7.53
C GLY A 44 0.47 1.25 -8.53
N ALA A 45 1.73 1.44 -8.14
CA ALA A 45 2.87 1.43 -9.05
C ALA A 45 3.16 0.09 -9.75
N SER A 46 2.74 -1.02 -9.14
CA SER A 46 2.99 -2.37 -9.66
C SER A 46 1.77 -2.99 -10.34
N GLN A 47 0.62 -2.31 -10.36
CA GLN A 47 -0.66 -2.86 -10.81
C GLN A 47 -1.09 -2.37 -12.20
N ILE A 48 -0.27 -1.52 -12.85
CA ILE A 48 -0.56 -0.83 -14.13
C ILE A 48 0.72 -0.52 -14.91
#